data_AF-M3DV39-F1
#
_entry.id   AF-M3DV39-F1
#
_cell.length_a   1.000
_cell.length_b   1.000
_cell.length_c   1.000
_cell.angle_alpha   90.00
_cell.angle_beta   90.00
_cell.angle_gamma   90.00
#
_symmetry.space_group_name_H-M   'P 1'
#
loop_
_entity.id
_entity.type
_entity.pdbx_description
1 polymer ?
#
loop_
_entity_poly.entity_id
_entity_poly.type
_entity_poly.pdbx_seq_one_letter_code
_entity_poly.pdbx_strand_id
1 'polypeptide(L)'
;MNLILMREGYPPAVIMHLDRKKYYRVLKEADRGKPEDFLDFVGRSIERSLIIYLNSLKQDTSKGKQGYISLKEATKHCDYSLEYLSFLARTGKLSAVKFNRNWVTTISAVETYIEEINPKKK
;
A
#
# COMPACT_ATOMS: atom_id res chain seq x y z
N MET A 1 26.35 3.51 -4.79
CA MET A 1 25.21 2.96 -4.02
C MET A 1 24.51 1.83 -4.79
N ASN A 2 23.73 2.11 -5.85
CA ASN A 2 22.88 1.09 -6.49
C ASN A 2 23.62 -0.13 -7.07
N LEU A 3 24.80 0.07 -7.67
CA LEU A 3 25.60 -1.05 -8.19
C LEU A 3 25.99 -2.05 -7.10
N ILE A 4 26.31 -1.55 -5.89
CA ILE A 4 26.66 -2.40 -4.74
C ILE A 4 25.41 -3.15 -4.27
N LEU A 5 24.28 -2.45 -4.14
CA LEU A 5 23.00 -3.07 -3.75
C LEU A 5 22.62 -4.22 -4.70
N MET A 6 22.72 -3.99 -6.00
CA MET A 6 22.40 -4.99 -7.01
C MET A 6 23.37 -6.19 -6.99
N ARG A 7 24.66 -5.94 -6.75
CA ARG A 7 25.66 -7.02 -6.61
C ARG A 7 25.35 -7.91 -5.41
N GLU A 8 24.83 -7.35 -4.33
CA GLU A 8 24.43 -8.06 -3.11
C GLU A 8 22.99 -8.59 -3.15
N GLY A 9 22.29 -8.48 -4.28
CA GLY A 9 20.92 -9.01 -4.46
C GLY A 9 19.79 -8.13 -3.92
N TYR A 10 20.08 -6.89 -3.51
CA TYR A 10 19.06 -5.92 -3.10
C TYR A 10 18.52 -5.12 -4.28
N PRO A 11 17.25 -4.66 -4.23
CA PRO A 11 16.72 -3.77 -5.25
C PRO A 11 17.39 -2.39 -5.20
N PRO A 12 17.39 -1.63 -6.32
CA PRO A 12 17.95 -0.28 -6.32
C PRO A 12 17.21 0.64 -5.35
N ALA A 13 17.96 1.47 -4.62
CA ALA A 13 17.39 2.57 -3.87
C ALA A 13 17.03 3.72 -4.82
N VAL A 14 15.74 4.03 -4.92
CA VAL A 14 15.23 5.15 -5.72
C VAL A 14 14.87 6.30 -4.80
N ILE A 15 15.69 7.35 -4.84
CA ILE A 15 15.44 8.58 -4.06
C ILE A 15 14.46 9.46 -4.84
N MET A 16 13.25 9.61 -4.32
CA MET A 16 12.21 10.38 -4.98
C MET A 16 12.50 11.89 -4.91
N HIS A 17 12.09 12.62 -5.94
CA HIS A 17 12.23 14.09 -5.99
C HIS A 17 11.55 14.78 -4.80
N LEU A 18 10.43 14.23 -4.31
CA LEU A 18 9.70 14.71 -3.13
C LEU A 18 10.55 14.67 -1.86
N ASP A 19 11.45 13.70 -1.74
CA ASP A 19 12.31 13.51 -0.57
C ASP A 19 13.63 14.30 -0.66
N ARG A 20 13.86 15.08 -1.73
CA ARG A 20 15.13 15.79 -1.98
C ARG A 20 15.61 16.60 -0.78
N LYS A 21 14.72 17.37 -0.13
CA LYS A 21 15.09 18.18 1.04
C LYS A 21 15.54 17.30 2.22
N LYS A 22 14.82 16.19 2.46
CA LYS A 22 15.14 15.24 3.52
C LYS A 22 16.47 14.55 3.24
N TYR A 23 16.69 14.11 2.01
CA TYR A 23 17.94 13.49 1.56
C TYR A 23 19.17 14.36 1.87
N TYR A 24 19.17 15.62 1.45
CA TYR A 24 20.30 16.51 1.72
C TYR A 24 20.51 16.77 3.21
N ARG A 25 19.43 16.82 4.00
CA ARG A 25 19.52 16.97 5.45
C ARG A 25 20.22 15.75 6.08
N VAL A 26 19.73 14.54 5.81
CA VAL A 26 20.31 13.33 6.42
C VAL A 26 21.72 13.05 5.91
N LEU A 27 22.03 13.42 4.66
CA LEU A 27 23.40 13.34 4.11
C LEU A 27 24.36 14.26 4.88
N LYS A 28 23.94 15.51 5.15
CA LYS A 28 24.75 16.47 5.90
C LYS A 28 24.97 16.05 7.36
N GLU A 29 23.98 15.40 7.98
CA GLU A 29 24.15 14.85 9.34
C GLU A 29 25.08 13.62 9.33
N ALA A 30 25.04 12.79 8.29
CA ALA A 30 25.98 11.70 8.11
C ALA A 30 27.42 12.21 7.97
N ASP A 31 27.65 13.27 7.19
CA ASP A 31 28.97 13.93 7.08
C ASP A 31 29.49 14.46 8.44
N ARG A 32 28.59 14.75 9.38
CA ARG A 32 28.90 15.18 10.76
C ARG A 32 29.10 14.01 11.73
N GLY A 33 29.09 12.78 11.23
CA GLY A 33 29.27 11.58 12.05
C GLY A 33 27.99 10.98 12.63
N LYS A 34 26.80 11.34 12.11
CA LYS A 34 25.51 10.72 12.46
C LYS A 34 24.91 9.97 11.25
N PRO A 35 25.50 8.84 10.83
CA PRO A 35 25.08 8.14 9.62
C PRO A 35 23.75 7.38 9.77
N GLU A 36 23.25 7.19 10.99
CA GLU A 36 22.08 6.36 11.28
C GLU A 36 20.84 6.85 10.52
N ASP A 37 20.58 8.16 10.54
CA ASP A 37 19.46 8.78 9.82
C ASP A 37 19.56 8.59 8.30
N PHE A 38 20.79 8.56 7.78
CA PHE A 38 21.04 8.33 6.36
C PHE A 38 20.82 6.86 5.99
N LEU A 39 21.29 5.92 6.81
CA LEU A 39 21.05 4.50 6.64
C LEU A 39 19.55 4.17 6.68
N ASP A 40 18.81 4.72 7.64
CA ASP A 40 17.35 4.59 7.72
C ASP A 40 16.66 5.16 6.47
N PHE A 41 17.13 6.29 5.96
CA PHE A 41 16.58 6.89 4.75
C PHE A 41 16.78 6.00 3.53
N VAL A 42 17.99 5.48 3.34
CA VAL A 42 18.30 4.57 2.23
C VAL A 42 17.54 3.25 2.39
N GLY A 43 17.48 2.69 3.61
CA GLY A 43 16.74 1.47 3.92
C GLY A 43 15.26 1.56 3.52
N ARG A 44 14.58 2.65 3.89
CA ARG A 44 13.19 2.91 3.47
C ARG A 44 13.04 3.04 1.95
N SER A 45 14.08 3.57 1.28
CA SER A 45 14.08 3.70 -0.19
C SER A 45 14.20 2.32 -0.86
N ILE A 46 15.03 1.43 -0.31
CA ILE A 46 15.17 0.03 -0.75
C ILE A 46 13.87 -0.74 -0.50
N GLU A 47 13.30 -0.62 0.69
CA GLU A 47 12.02 -1.23 1.07
C GLU A 47 10.91 -0.84 0.10
N ARG A 48 10.80 0.45 -0.21
CA ARG A 48 9.79 0.94 -1.18
C ARG A 48 9.98 0.33 -2.56
N SER A 49 11.22 0.25 -3.05
CA SER A 49 11.53 -0.41 -4.33
C SER A 49 11.17 -1.89 -4.30
N LEU A 50 11.46 -2.60 -3.21
CA LEU A 50 11.11 -4.00 -3.03
C LEU A 50 9.59 -4.20 -3.09
N ILE A 51 8.83 -3.36 -2.39
CA ILE A 51 7.36 -3.40 -2.40
C ILE A 51 6.83 -3.21 -3.82
N ILE A 52 7.39 -2.26 -4.59
CA ILE A 52 7.00 -2.05 -6.00
C ILE A 52 7.25 -3.31 -6.82
N TYR A 53 8.42 -3.94 -6.67
CA TYR A 53 8.77 -5.15 -7.42
C TYR A 53 7.84 -6.30 -7.04
N LEU A 54 7.60 -6.54 -5.75
CA LEU A 54 6.67 -7.57 -5.29
C LEU A 54 5.25 -7.34 -5.79
N ASN A 55 4.77 -6.09 -5.79
CA ASN A 55 3.46 -5.76 -6.32
C ASN A 55 3.37 -5.97 -7.84
N SER A 56 4.46 -5.82 -8.58
CA SER A 56 4.49 -6.15 -10.02
C SER A 56 4.48 -7.66 -10.29
N LEU A 57 5.01 -8.46 -9.37
CA LEU A 57 5.00 -9.93 -9.46
C LEU A 57 3.68 -10.53 -9.02
N LYS A 58 2.92 -9.83 -8.18
CA LYS A 58 1.51 -10.12 -7.94
C LYS A 58 0.71 -9.79 -9.20
N GLN A 59 0.84 -10.64 -10.22
CA GLN A 59 -0.23 -10.80 -11.21
C GLN A 59 -1.50 -11.06 -10.42
N ASP A 60 -2.60 -10.43 -10.80
CA ASP A 60 -3.93 -10.70 -10.26
C ASP A 60 -4.15 -12.21 -10.24
N THR A 61 -3.90 -12.87 -9.10
CA THR A 61 -4.19 -14.29 -8.87
C THR A 61 -5.68 -14.46 -8.68
N SER A 62 -6.44 -13.91 -9.63
CA SER A 62 -7.87 -13.89 -9.67
C SER A 62 -8.34 -13.71 -11.11
N LYS A 63 -8.02 -14.68 -11.97
CA LYS A 63 -8.93 -15.10 -13.06
C LYS A 63 -10.30 -15.60 -12.53
N GLY A 64 -10.80 -15.04 -11.42
CA GLY A 64 -12.00 -15.50 -10.72
C GLY A 64 -12.41 -14.72 -9.45
N LYS A 65 -11.76 -13.61 -9.08
CA LYS A 65 -12.23 -12.72 -8.01
C LYS A 65 -12.08 -11.27 -8.47
N GLN A 66 -13.21 -10.58 -8.53
CA GLN A 66 -13.36 -9.23 -9.07
C GLN A 66 -12.26 -8.30 -8.52
N GLY A 67 -11.59 -7.58 -9.41
CA GLY A 67 -10.51 -6.66 -9.06
C GLY A 67 -10.94 -5.60 -8.03
N TYR A 68 -9.94 -4.89 -7.48
CA TYR A 68 -10.20 -3.79 -6.56
C TYR A 68 -11.07 -2.72 -7.23
N ILE A 69 -12.22 -2.43 -6.61
CA ILE A 69 -13.13 -1.36 -6.98
C ILE A 69 -13.06 -0.24 -5.95
N SER A 70 -13.33 0.99 -6.39
CA SER A 70 -13.43 2.13 -5.47
C SER A 70 -14.61 1.94 -4.52
N LEU A 71 -14.56 2.55 -3.33
CA LEU A 71 -15.72 2.53 -2.42
C LEU A 71 -16.98 3.11 -3.08
N LYS A 72 -16.84 4.06 -4.01
CA LYS A 72 -17.95 4.65 -4.78
C LYS A 72 -18.55 3.67 -5.79
N GLU A 73 -17.76 2.74 -6.32
CA GLU A 73 -18.27 1.66 -7.15
C GLU A 73 -18.90 0.56 -6.30
N ALA A 74 -18.32 0.29 -5.12
CA ALA A 74 -18.86 -0.69 -4.18
C ALA A 74 -20.29 -0.35 -3.75
N THR A 75 -20.65 0.94 -3.59
CA THR A 75 -22.03 1.34 -3.30
C THR A 75 -23.04 0.98 -4.40
N LYS A 76 -22.61 0.60 -5.60
CA LYS A 76 -23.52 0.10 -6.65
C LYS A 76 -23.86 -1.39 -6.47
N HIS A 77 -23.08 -2.09 -5.66
CA HIS A 77 -23.19 -3.52 -5.38
C HIS A 77 -23.75 -3.81 -3.98
N CYS A 78 -24.01 -2.78 -3.18
CA CYS A 78 -24.61 -2.91 -1.85
C CYS A 78 -25.49 -1.70 -1.52
N ASP A 79 -26.45 -1.88 -0.61
CA ASP A 79 -27.36 -0.81 -0.16
C ASP A 79 -26.73 0.16 0.85
N TYR A 80 -25.40 0.11 1.04
CA TYR A 80 -24.68 0.97 1.97
C TYR A 80 -24.16 2.25 1.32
N SER A 81 -24.17 3.33 2.09
CA SER A 81 -23.62 4.62 1.65
C SER A 81 -22.10 4.60 1.55
N LEU A 82 -21.55 5.46 0.70
CA LEU A 82 -20.10 5.65 0.55
C LEU A 82 -19.43 6.01 1.88
N GLU A 83 -20.10 6.83 2.68
CA GLU A 83 -19.62 7.26 3.98
C GLU A 83 -19.52 6.09 4.96
N TYR A 84 -20.53 5.22 4.97
CA TYR A 84 -20.52 4.02 5.79
C TYR A 84 -19.39 3.07 5.38
N LEU A 85 -19.23 2.79 4.08
CA LEU A 85 -18.11 1.97 3.60
C LEU A 85 -16.74 2.60 3.91
N SER A 86 -16.63 3.93 3.85
CA SER A 86 -15.40 4.65 4.20
C SER A 86 -15.07 4.54 5.69
N PHE A 87 -16.08 4.59 6.55
CA PHE A 87 -15.94 4.36 7.97
C PHE A 87 -15.46 2.93 8.27
N LEU A 88 -16.06 1.92 7.62
CA LEU A 88 -15.66 0.52 7.78
C LEU A 88 -14.23 0.25 7.30
N ALA A 89 -13.84 0.83 6.16
CA ALA A 89 -12.48 0.73 5.64
C ALA A 89 -11.44 1.34 6.61
N ARG A 90 -11.75 2.50 7.21
CA ARG A 90 -10.87 3.15 8.18
C ARG A 90 -10.79 2.42 9.53
N THR A 91 -11.88 1.79 9.95
CA THR A 91 -11.95 1.04 11.22
C THR A 91 -11.45 -0.40 11.08
N GLY A 92 -11.17 -0.86 9.86
CA GLY A 92 -10.68 -2.22 9.58
C GLY A 92 -11.75 -3.31 9.59
N LYS A 93 -13.04 -2.93 9.68
CA LYS A 93 -14.16 -3.88 9.65
C LYS A 93 -14.51 -4.37 8.25
N LEU A 94 -14.06 -3.67 7.22
CA LEU A 94 -14.18 -4.08 5.82
C LEU A 94 -12.78 -4.28 5.25
N SER A 95 -12.57 -5.39 4.55
CA SER A 95 -11.31 -5.65 3.85
C SER A 95 -11.13 -4.65 2.70
N ALA A 96 -10.38 -3.59 2.97
CA ALA A 96 -10.12 -2.48 2.06
C ALA A 96 -8.64 -2.07 2.12
N VAL A 97 -8.09 -1.66 0.98
CA VAL A 97 -6.71 -1.21 0.84
C VAL A 97 -6.71 0.25 0.37
N LYS A 98 -5.80 1.06 0.88
CA LYS A 98 -5.64 2.43 0.41
C LYS A 98 -4.69 2.47 -0.77
N PHE A 99 -5.23 2.67 -1.97
CA PHE A 99 -4.45 2.81 -3.19
C PHE A 99 -4.33 4.29 -3.56
N ASN A 100 -3.11 4.83 -3.57
CA ASN A 100 -2.81 6.26 -3.69
C ASN A 100 -3.58 7.12 -2.65
N ARG A 101 -4.68 7.74 -3.07
CA ARG A 101 -5.51 8.63 -2.25
C ARG A 101 -6.88 8.03 -1.91
N ASN A 102 -7.25 6.92 -2.54
CA ASN A 102 -8.59 6.36 -2.47
C ASN A 102 -8.56 5.04 -1.73
N TRP A 103 -9.59 4.79 -0.92
CA TRP A 103 -9.87 3.45 -0.44
C TRP A 103 -10.49 2.63 -1.56
N VAL A 104 -9.98 1.42 -1.72
CA VAL A 104 -10.50 0.42 -2.65
C VAL A 104 -10.82 -0.86 -1.89
N THR A 105 -11.86 -1.55 -2.30
CA THR A 105 -12.29 -2.83 -1.73
C THR A 105 -12.60 -3.80 -2.87
N THR A 106 -13.01 -5.02 -2.55
CA THR A 106 -13.48 -6.01 -3.53
C THR A 106 -14.95 -6.28 -3.29
N ILE A 107 -15.69 -6.66 -4.34
CA ILE A 107 -17.10 -7.05 -4.19
C ILE A 107 -17.23 -8.20 -3.18
N SER A 108 -16.34 -9.20 -3.26
CA SER A 108 -16.29 -10.30 -2.30
C SER A 108 -16.11 -9.84 -0.85
N ALA A 109 -15.31 -8.79 -0.60
CA ALA A 109 -15.13 -8.29 0.77
C ALA A 109 -16.42 -7.64 1.33
N VAL A 110 -17.18 -6.98 0.47
CA VAL A 110 -18.48 -6.40 0.84
C VAL A 110 -19.51 -7.51 1.09
N GLU A 111 -19.54 -8.54 0.24
CA GLU A 111 -20.39 -9.71 0.42
C GLU A 111 -20.09 -10.45 1.73
N THR A 112 -18.81 -10.73 2.02
CA THR A 112 -18.40 -11.35 3.30
C THR A 112 -18.84 -10.51 4.50
N TYR A 113 -18.71 -9.19 4.43
CA TYR A 113 -19.16 -8.30 5.50
C TYR A 113 -20.69 -8.35 5.70
N ILE A 114 -21.47 -8.43 4.62
CA ILE A 114 -22.92 -8.58 4.68
C ILE A 114 -23.31 -9.92 5.31
N GLU A 115 -22.61 -11.00 4.96
CA GLU A 115 -22.80 -12.33 5.55
C GLU A 115 -22.50 -12.34 7.05
N GLU A 116 -21.44 -11.67 7.49
CA GLU A 116 -21.08 -11.53 8.91
C GLU A 116 -22.15 -10.78 9.72
N ILE A 117 -22.73 -9.72 9.16
CA ILE A 117 -23.79 -8.95 9.83
C ILE A 117 -25.13 -9.70 9.83
N ASN A 118 -25.43 -10.46 8.78
CA ASN A 118 -26.73 -11.09 8.60
C ASN A 118 -26.63 -12.62 8.48
N PRO A 119 -26.28 -13.32 9.59
CA PRO A 119 -26.04 -14.77 9.58
C PRO A 119 -27.31 -15.63 9.33
N LYS A 120 -28.47 -15.03 9.00
CA LYS A 120 -29.78 -15.69 8.91
C LYS A 120 -30.30 -15.93 7.48
N LYS A 121 -29.44 -16.09 6.49
CA LYS A 121 -29.80 -16.74 5.21
C LYS A 121 -29.15 -18.12 5.11
N LYS A 122 -29.65 -19.05 5.92
CA LYS A 122 -29.57 -20.50 5.69
C LYS A 122 -30.92 -21.10 6.02
#